data_AF-A0A959EJQ9-F1
#
_entry.id   AF-A0A959EJQ9-F1
#
_cell.length_a   1.000
_cell.length_b   1.000
_cell.length_c   1.000
_cell.angle_alpha   90.00
_cell.angle_beta   90.00
_cell.angle_gamma   90.00
#
_symmetry.space_group_name_H-M   'P 1'
#
loop_
_entity.id
_entity.type
_entity.pdbx_description
1 polymer ?
#
loop_
_entity_poly.entity_id
_entity_poly.type
_entity_poly.pdbx_seq_one_letter_code
_entity_poly.pdbx_strand_id
1 'polypeptide(L)'
;PTKGLAGIILKDSGKIQEEEAERANRHGYTKHQPAEPLYTVKDVEECLPFFATHQYHEWVILDEFSKFQFRNAGHILGSAMVELRVEGKTILFTGDLGRQHPILLAPPETVPQADVLILESTYGNRLHSDNNAKEELAEIIRETFEKKGILLIPTFAVERAQEILYLLSELKAEDRLPG
;
A
#
# COMPACT_ATOMS: atom_id res chain seq x y z
N PRO A 1 10.09 -6.71 -4.47
CA PRO A 1 8.75 -6.28 -4.92
C PRO A 1 8.53 -4.76 -4.85
N THR A 2 8.84 -4.13 -3.70
CA THR A 2 8.65 -2.70 -3.45
C THR A 2 9.29 -1.80 -4.49
N LYS A 3 10.54 -2.05 -4.91
CA LYS A 3 11.21 -1.26 -5.97
C LYS A 3 10.42 -1.27 -7.30
N GLY A 4 9.93 -2.43 -7.72
CA GLY A 4 9.16 -2.56 -8.96
C GLY A 4 7.81 -1.85 -8.87
N LEU A 5 7.15 -1.99 -7.73
CA LEU A 5 5.88 -1.32 -7.46
C LEU A 5 6.04 0.21 -7.40
N ALA A 6 7.02 0.70 -6.63
CA ALA A 6 7.34 2.11 -6.50
C ALA A 6 7.65 2.73 -7.88
N GLY A 7 8.38 2.03 -8.75
CA GLY A 7 8.65 2.51 -10.10
C GLY A 7 7.39 2.73 -10.96
N ILE A 8 6.36 1.91 -10.79
CA ILE A 8 5.08 2.08 -11.49
C ILE A 8 4.30 3.25 -10.88
N ILE A 9 4.11 3.23 -9.56
CA ILE A 9 3.29 4.22 -8.84
C ILE A 9 3.88 5.64 -8.96
N LEU A 10 5.20 5.78 -8.77
CA LEU A 10 5.85 7.09 -8.82
C LEU A 10 5.81 7.69 -10.23
N LYS A 11 5.97 6.88 -11.29
CA LYS A 11 5.86 7.37 -12.67
C LYS A 11 4.43 7.83 -12.99
N ASP A 12 3.43 7.05 -12.58
CA ASP A 12 2.03 7.43 -12.77
C ASP A 12 1.70 8.74 -12.03
N SER A 13 2.13 8.86 -10.77
CA SER A 13 1.94 10.07 -9.97
C SER A 13 2.70 11.27 -10.53
N GLY A 14 3.92 11.10 -11.03
CA GLY A 14 4.69 12.16 -11.70
C GLY A 14 3.98 12.66 -12.95
N LYS A 15 3.46 11.74 -13.78
CA LYS A 15 2.72 12.09 -15.00
C LYS A 15 1.44 12.87 -14.69
N ILE A 16 0.66 12.43 -13.69
CA ILE A 16 -0.54 13.16 -13.25
C ILE A 16 -0.19 14.59 -12.83
N GLN A 17 0.90 14.76 -12.07
CA GLN A 17 1.33 16.08 -11.62
C GLN A 17 1.77 16.98 -12.77
N GLU A 18 2.48 16.46 -13.78
CA GLU A 18 2.85 17.19 -14.99
C GLU A 18 1.60 17.66 -15.74
N GLU A 19 0.62 16.77 -15.96
CA GLU A 19 -0.65 17.08 -16.61
C GLU A 19 -1.46 18.14 -15.84
N GLU A 20 -1.46 18.08 -14.50
CA GLU A 20 -2.12 19.08 -13.64
C GLU A 20 -1.43 20.44 -13.69
N ALA A 21 -0.10 20.49 -13.68
CA ALA A 21 0.66 21.73 -13.80
C ALA A 21 0.43 22.40 -15.16
N GLU A 22 0.47 21.62 -16.25
CA GLU A 22 0.12 22.11 -17.58
C GLU A 22 -1.31 22.66 -17.64
N ARG A 23 -2.28 21.92 -17.08
CA ARG A 23 -3.67 22.35 -17.05
C ARG A 23 -3.84 23.64 -16.27
N ALA A 24 -3.13 23.79 -15.15
CA ALA A 24 -3.12 25.00 -14.33
C ALA A 24 -2.54 26.19 -15.08
N ASN A 25 -1.43 26.00 -15.80
CA ASN A 25 -0.84 27.03 -16.66
C ASN A 25 -1.78 27.44 -17.81
N ARG A 26 -2.48 26.48 -18.43
CA ARG A 26 -3.45 26.76 -19.51
C ARG A 26 -4.67 27.55 -19.06
N HIS A 27 -5.17 27.30 -17.85
CA HIS A 27 -6.44 27.86 -17.37
C HIS A 27 -6.28 28.97 -16.30
N GLY A 28 -5.06 29.19 -15.80
CA GLY A 28 -4.76 30.28 -14.86
C GLY A 28 -5.43 30.16 -13.47
N TYR A 29 -5.84 28.97 -13.03
CA TYR A 29 -6.52 28.79 -11.73
C TYR A 29 -5.56 28.70 -10.53
N THR A 30 -4.25 28.69 -10.76
CA THR A 30 -3.23 28.60 -9.72
C THR A 30 -2.65 29.97 -9.36
N LYS A 31 -2.17 30.11 -8.12
CA LYS A 31 -1.37 31.25 -7.68
C LYS A 31 0.09 31.20 -8.14
N HIS A 32 0.56 30.03 -8.58
CA HIS A 32 1.94 29.79 -9.01
C HIS A 32 2.09 30.14 -10.49
N GLN A 33 3.13 30.90 -10.83
CA GLN A 33 3.40 31.35 -12.21
C GLN A 33 4.90 31.23 -12.51
N PRO A 34 5.34 30.21 -13.27
CA PRO A 34 4.55 29.09 -13.78
C PRO A 34 4.09 28.14 -12.66
N ALA A 35 3.04 27.36 -12.93
CA ALA A 35 2.73 26.15 -12.18
C ALA A 35 3.77 25.08 -12.53
N GLU A 36 4.34 24.43 -11.52
CA GLU A 36 5.29 23.33 -11.68
C GLU A 36 4.81 22.11 -10.89
N PRO A 37 5.04 20.88 -11.38
CA PRO A 37 4.80 19.67 -10.59
C PRO A 37 5.80 19.59 -9.42
N LEU A 38 5.49 18.83 -8.37
CA LEU A 38 6.47 18.64 -7.27
C LEU A 38 7.66 17.78 -7.72
N TYR A 39 7.39 16.84 -8.63
CA TYR A 39 8.39 16.04 -9.33
C TYR A 39 7.79 15.51 -10.64
N THR A 40 8.65 15.12 -11.56
CA THR A 40 8.33 14.68 -12.92
C THR A 40 8.56 13.18 -13.10
N VAL A 41 8.08 12.61 -14.21
CA VAL A 41 8.46 11.24 -14.60
C VAL A 41 9.97 11.10 -14.72
N LYS A 42 10.65 12.14 -15.21
CA LYS A 42 12.11 12.17 -15.35
C LYS A 42 12.82 12.08 -14.00
N ASP A 43 12.35 12.80 -12.99
CA ASP A 43 12.94 12.74 -11.64
C ASP A 43 12.84 11.32 -11.08
N VAL A 44 11.73 10.62 -11.33
CA VAL A 44 11.56 9.22 -10.91
C VAL A 44 12.56 8.31 -11.63
N GLU A 45 12.75 8.50 -12.94
CA GLU A 45 13.72 7.72 -13.73
C GLU A 45 15.16 7.93 -13.26
N GLU A 46 15.52 9.14 -12.83
CA GLU A 46 16.81 9.47 -12.25
C GLU A 46 16.96 8.91 -10.82
N CYS A 47 15.88 8.83 -10.04
CA CYS A 47 15.90 8.32 -8.66
C CYS A 47 15.92 6.78 -8.56
N LEU A 48 15.24 6.07 -9.46
CA LEU A 48 15.07 4.61 -9.38
C LEU A 48 16.39 3.80 -9.33
N PRO A 49 17.48 4.19 -10.03
CA PRO A 49 18.78 3.53 -9.92
C PRO A 49 19.35 3.51 -8.50
N PHE A 50 19.03 4.50 -7.66
CA PHE A 50 19.52 4.60 -6.28
C PHE A 50 18.84 3.64 -5.30
N PHE A 51 17.77 2.94 -5.72
CA PHE A 51 17.12 1.94 -4.87
C PHE A 51 18.01 0.70 -4.73
N ALA A 52 18.53 0.47 -3.53
CA ALA A 52 19.11 -0.80 -3.11
C ALA A 52 18.01 -1.72 -2.55
N THR A 53 18.00 -2.98 -2.99
CA THR A 53 17.02 -3.98 -2.54
C THR A 53 17.70 -5.03 -1.69
N HIS A 54 17.09 -5.39 -0.56
CA HIS A 54 17.54 -6.47 0.31
C HIS A 54 16.41 -7.47 0.54
N GLN A 55 16.78 -8.71 0.80
CA GLN A 55 15.81 -9.75 1.14
C GLN A 55 15.31 -9.56 2.57
N TYR A 56 14.16 -10.15 2.88
CA TYR A 56 13.73 -10.28 4.27
C TYR A 56 14.75 -11.12 5.05
N HIS A 57 14.94 -10.77 6.32
CA HIS A 57 15.88 -11.39 7.25
C HIS A 57 17.37 -11.29 6.86
N GLU A 58 17.70 -10.47 5.87
CA GLU A 58 19.07 -10.12 5.53
C GLU A 58 19.54 -8.94 6.40
N TRP A 59 20.56 -9.15 7.21
CA TRP A 59 21.19 -8.05 7.97
C TRP A 59 22.06 -7.22 7.03
N VAL A 60 21.66 -5.97 6.84
CA VAL A 60 22.43 -4.94 6.16
C VAL A 60 23.23 -4.17 7.20
N ILE A 61 24.56 -4.27 7.09
CA ILE A 61 25.48 -3.57 7.99
C ILE A 61 25.68 -2.14 7.47
N LEU A 62 25.38 -1.15 8.31
CA LEU A 62 25.59 0.25 8.00
C LEU A 62 26.97 0.70 8.50
N ASP A 63 27.32 0.32 9.73
CA ASP A 63 28.63 0.54 10.36
C ASP A 63 28.88 -0.50 11.49
N GLU A 64 29.89 -0.28 12.33
CA GLU A 64 30.26 -1.18 13.45
C GLU A 64 29.16 -1.33 14.51
N PHE A 65 28.31 -0.31 14.67
CA PHE A 65 27.31 -0.22 15.74
C PHE A 65 25.88 -0.28 15.22
N SER A 66 25.68 -0.23 13.90
CA SER A 66 24.35 -0.17 13.30
C SER A 66 24.14 -1.15 12.13
N LYS A 67 22.98 -1.79 12.15
CA LYS A 67 22.51 -2.67 11.09
C LYS A 67 20.99 -2.73 11.07
N PHE A 68 20.41 -3.03 9.93
CA PHE A 68 18.97 -3.24 9.83
C PHE A 68 18.66 -4.51 9.04
N GLN A 69 17.44 -5.02 9.23
CA GLN A 69 16.88 -6.03 8.34
C GLN A 69 15.41 -5.72 8.08
N PHE A 70 14.90 -6.22 6.96
CA PHE A 70 13.49 -6.16 6.64
C PHE A 70 12.76 -7.40 7.15
N ARG A 71 11.52 -7.21 7.61
CA ARG A 71 10.58 -8.28 8.00
C ARG A 71 9.24 -8.05 7.32
N ASN A 72 8.49 -9.10 7.01
CA ASN A 72 7.19 -8.96 6.37
C ASN A 72 6.20 -8.17 7.26
N ALA A 73 5.67 -7.05 6.76
CA ALA A 73 4.60 -6.30 7.42
C ALA A 73 3.18 -6.78 7.06
N GLY A 74 3.05 -7.65 6.05
CA GLY A 74 1.76 -8.24 5.66
C GLY A 74 0.70 -7.27 5.11
N HIS A 75 1.06 -6.01 4.83
CA HIS A 75 0.15 -4.96 4.38
C HIS A 75 -0.08 -5.00 2.87
N ILE A 76 0.99 -4.96 2.07
CA ILE A 76 0.94 -5.11 0.61
C ILE A 76 2.08 -6.01 0.15
N LEU A 77 2.08 -6.40 -1.13
CA LEU A 77 3.18 -7.17 -1.69
C LEU A 77 4.52 -6.43 -1.55
N GLY A 78 5.42 -6.96 -0.73
CA GLY A 78 6.72 -6.34 -0.42
C GLY A 78 6.70 -5.35 0.74
N SER A 79 5.56 -5.18 1.44
CA SER A 79 5.51 -4.35 2.64
C SER A 79 6.44 -4.92 3.71
N ALA A 80 7.24 -4.04 4.31
CA ALA A 80 8.27 -4.44 5.24
C ALA A 80 8.25 -3.58 6.50
N MET A 81 8.40 -4.24 7.65
CA MET A 81 8.89 -3.61 8.87
C MET A 81 10.42 -3.50 8.77
N VAL A 82 10.98 -2.48 9.41
CA VAL A 82 12.43 -2.29 9.54
C VAL A 82 12.83 -2.55 10.98
N GLU A 83 13.52 -3.67 11.23
CA GLU A 83 14.19 -3.93 12.51
C GLU A 83 15.58 -3.32 12.44
N LEU A 84 15.75 -2.18 13.09
CA LEU A 84 17.00 -1.44 13.18
C LEU A 84 17.68 -1.73 14.52
N ARG A 85 18.93 -2.18 14.49
CA ARG A 85 19.78 -2.31 15.67
C ARG A 85 20.87 -1.25 15.64
N VAL A 86 20.91 -0.38 16.65
CA VAL A 86 21.85 0.74 16.75
C VAL A 86 22.33 0.84 18.20
N GLU A 87 23.64 0.85 18.42
CA GLU A 87 24.27 1.02 19.75
C GLU A 87 23.69 0.07 20.82
N GLY A 88 23.44 -1.18 20.44
CA GLY A 88 22.90 -2.21 21.34
C GLY A 88 21.39 -2.11 21.62
N LYS A 89 20.68 -1.14 21.02
CA LYS A 89 19.22 -1.01 21.09
C LYS A 89 18.55 -1.49 19.80
N THR A 90 17.34 -2.00 19.92
CA THR A 90 16.48 -2.42 18.81
C THR A 90 15.30 -1.47 18.67
N ILE A 91 15.21 -0.82 17.51
CA ILE A 91 14.11 0.05 17.10
C ILE A 91 13.35 -0.67 15.98
N LEU A 92 12.05 -0.86 16.15
CA LEU A 92 11.19 -1.45 15.14
C LEU A 92 10.28 -0.38 14.52
N PHE A 93 10.45 -0.13 13.23
CA PHE A 93 9.50 0.65 12.43
C PHE A 93 8.56 -0.31 11.73
N THR A 94 7.27 -0.20 11.98
CA THR A 94 6.32 -1.16 11.39
C THR A 94 5.98 -0.85 9.93
N GLY A 95 6.06 0.43 9.54
CA GLY A 95 5.34 0.89 8.36
C GLY A 95 3.84 0.68 8.56
N ASP A 96 3.10 0.58 7.46
CA ASP A 96 1.70 0.17 7.50
C ASP A 96 1.62 -1.33 7.78
N LEU A 97 0.81 -1.72 8.77
CA LEU A 97 0.69 -3.11 9.19
C LEU A 97 -0.50 -3.80 8.52
N GLY A 98 -0.25 -5.03 8.10
CA GLY A 98 -1.26 -5.93 7.59
C GLY A 98 -2.18 -6.47 8.68
N ARG A 99 -3.28 -7.07 8.22
CA ARG A 99 -4.17 -7.83 9.09
C ARG A 99 -3.52 -9.15 9.52
N GLN A 100 -3.88 -9.63 10.71
CA GLN A 100 -3.47 -10.96 11.19
C GLN A 100 -4.08 -12.11 10.38
N HIS A 101 -5.26 -11.87 9.79
CA HIS A 101 -5.96 -12.81 8.93
C HIS A 101 -6.21 -12.16 7.56
N PRO A 102 -5.16 -11.99 6.74
CA PRO A 102 -5.29 -11.42 5.40
C PRO A 102 -5.98 -12.41 4.44
N ILE A 103 -6.63 -11.89 3.39
CA ILE A 103 -7.31 -12.72 2.38
C ILE A 103 -6.28 -13.35 1.43
N LEU A 104 -5.27 -12.58 1.00
CA LEU A 104 -4.32 -12.98 -0.05
C LEU A 104 -2.85 -13.02 0.38
N LEU A 105 -2.46 -12.21 1.37
CA LEU A 105 -1.05 -12.03 1.76
C LEU A 105 -0.66 -12.96 2.92
N ALA A 106 0.64 -13.04 3.20
CA ALA A 106 1.09 -13.62 4.46
C ALA A 106 0.87 -12.62 5.61
N PRO A 107 0.47 -13.07 6.82
CA PRO A 107 0.29 -12.17 7.95
C PRO A 107 1.61 -11.46 8.33
N PRO A 108 1.53 -10.32 9.03
CA PRO A 108 2.71 -9.65 9.55
C PRO A 108 3.53 -10.59 10.44
N GLU A 109 4.85 -10.50 10.33
CA GLU A 109 5.75 -11.22 11.23
C GLU A 109 5.64 -10.67 12.67
N THR A 110 5.81 -11.57 13.64
CA THR A 110 6.00 -11.17 15.05
C THR A 110 7.47 -10.88 15.30
N VAL A 111 7.77 -9.69 15.83
CA VAL A 111 9.10 -9.36 16.35
C VAL A 111 9.08 -9.50 17.86
N PRO A 112 9.84 -10.45 18.44
CA PRO A 112 9.68 -10.82 19.85
C PRO A 112 10.16 -9.75 20.83
N GLN A 113 11.11 -8.89 20.42
CA GLN A 113 11.66 -7.84 21.28
C GLN A 113 12.02 -6.61 20.45
N ALA A 114 11.62 -5.44 20.96
CA ALA A 114 12.11 -4.14 20.54
C ALA A 114 12.19 -3.23 21.78
N ASP A 115 13.25 -2.42 21.87
CA ASP A 115 13.39 -1.41 22.92
C ASP A 115 12.52 -0.17 22.60
N VAL A 116 12.34 0.11 21.31
CA VAL A 116 11.47 1.18 20.80
C VAL A 116 10.62 0.63 19.66
N LEU A 117 9.30 0.85 19.74
CA LEU A 117 8.34 0.51 18.68
C LEU A 117 7.77 1.80 18.09
N ILE A 118 7.92 1.97 16.78
CA ILE A 118 7.34 3.06 16.00
C ILE A 118 6.27 2.45 15.11
N LEU A 119 5.02 2.67 15.49
CA LEU A 119 3.83 2.06 14.91
C LEU A 119 2.96 3.12 14.26
N GLU A 120 2.38 2.77 13.11
CA GLU A 120 1.35 3.56 12.45
C GLU A 120 0.05 3.62 13.29
N SER A 121 -0.85 4.58 12.99
CA SER A 121 -2.08 4.74 13.77
C SER A 121 -3.34 4.92 12.92
N THR A 122 -3.32 4.43 11.67
CA THR A 122 -4.39 4.66 10.68
C THR A 122 -5.78 4.27 11.18
N TYR A 123 -5.87 3.20 11.98
CA TYR A 123 -7.12 2.73 12.60
C TYR A 123 -7.10 2.78 14.14
N GLY A 124 -6.24 3.61 14.75
CA GLY A 124 -6.06 3.64 16.21
C GLY A 124 -7.32 4.00 17.03
N ASN A 125 -8.40 4.46 16.37
CA ASN A 125 -9.66 4.85 17.01
C ASN A 125 -10.85 3.92 16.71
N ARG A 126 -10.65 2.79 16.00
CA ARG A 126 -11.73 1.87 15.62
C ARG A 126 -11.31 0.43 15.83
N LEU A 127 -12.22 -0.37 16.38
CA LEU A 127 -12.08 -1.82 16.36
C LEU A 127 -12.49 -2.33 14.98
N HIS A 128 -11.74 -3.30 14.45
CA HIS A 128 -12.19 -4.03 13.29
C HIS A 128 -13.45 -4.82 13.66
N SER A 129 -14.49 -4.70 12.83
CA SER A 129 -15.67 -5.55 12.94
C SER A 129 -15.32 -6.98 12.57
N ASP A 130 -15.89 -7.95 13.27
CA ASP A 130 -15.83 -9.38 12.92
C ASP A 130 -16.68 -9.73 11.68
N ASN A 131 -17.21 -8.72 11.00
CA ASN A 131 -18.09 -8.89 9.85
C ASN A 131 -17.35 -9.57 8.69
N ASN A 132 -18.04 -10.51 8.07
CA ASN A 132 -17.54 -11.21 6.90
C ASN A 132 -17.65 -10.29 5.68
N ALA A 133 -16.53 -9.70 5.27
CA ALA A 133 -16.46 -8.79 4.12
C ALA A 133 -17.04 -9.40 2.83
N LYS A 134 -16.98 -10.73 2.66
CA LYS A 134 -17.58 -11.43 1.51
C LYS A 134 -19.11 -11.31 1.53
N GLU A 135 -19.72 -11.46 2.71
CA GLU A 135 -21.18 -11.37 2.88
C GLU A 135 -21.68 -9.95 2.64
N GLU A 136 -20.99 -8.95 3.20
CA GLU A 136 -21.32 -7.54 2.97
C GLU A 136 -21.22 -7.16 1.49
N LEU A 137 -20.17 -7.61 0.81
CA LEU A 137 -20.00 -7.38 -0.61
C LEU A 137 -21.12 -8.04 -1.43
N ALA A 138 -21.49 -9.28 -1.12
CA ALA A 138 -22.57 -9.99 -1.78
C ALA A 138 -23.92 -9.27 -1.63
N GLU A 139 -24.21 -8.75 -0.43
CA GLU A 139 -25.41 -7.97 -0.14
C GLU A 139 -25.46 -6.67 -0.95
N ILE A 140 -24.36 -5.90 -0.96
CA ILE A 140 -24.27 -4.66 -1.74
C ILE A 140 -24.47 -4.92 -3.24
N ILE A 141 -23.86 -5.98 -3.77
CA ILE A 141 -24.00 -6.37 -5.19
C ILE A 141 -25.46 -6.70 -5.50
N ARG A 142 -26.09 -7.54 -4.67
CA ARG A 142 -27.48 -7.97 -4.84
C ARG A 142 -28.42 -6.76 -4.83
N GLU A 143 -28.34 -5.91 -3.81
CA GLU A 143 -29.19 -4.72 -3.71
C GLU A 143 -29.02 -3.75 -4.89
N THR A 144 -27.78 -3.57 -5.35
CA THR A 144 -27.49 -2.69 -6.49
C THR A 144 -28.14 -3.24 -7.77
N PHE A 145 -28.05 -4.54 -7.98
CA PHE A 145 -28.62 -5.20 -9.15
C PHE A 145 -30.15 -5.23 -9.13
N GLU A 146 -30.78 -5.49 -7.98
CA GLU A 146 -32.24 -5.42 -7.81
C GLU A 146 -32.80 -4.03 -8.17
N LYS A 147 -32.04 -2.98 -7.87
CA LYS A 147 -32.36 -1.58 -8.21
C LYS A 147 -31.99 -1.21 -9.66
N LYS A 148 -31.46 -2.15 -10.45
CA LYS A 148 -30.93 -1.94 -11.82
C LYS A 148 -29.85 -0.85 -11.87
N GLY A 149 -29.06 -0.73 -10.80
CA GLY A 149 -27.97 0.22 -10.69
C GLY A 149 -26.65 -0.30 -11.25
N ILE A 150 -25.65 0.58 -11.28
CA ILE A 150 -24.26 0.24 -11.61
C ILE A 150 -23.45 0.31 -10.32
N LEU A 151 -22.74 -0.78 -9.97
CA LEU A 151 -21.82 -0.80 -8.85
C LEU A 151 -20.44 -0.28 -9.30
N LEU A 152 -20.07 0.92 -8.84
CA LEU A 152 -18.75 1.50 -9.06
C LEU A 152 -17.90 1.35 -7.79
N ILE A 153 -16.75 0.67 -7.90
CA ILE A 153 -15.83 0.45 -6.77
C ILE A 153 -14.51 1.16 -7.03
N PRO A 154 -14.29 2.37 -6.48
CA PRO A 154 -12.99 3.02 -6.56
C PRO A 154 -11.99 2.29 -5.67
N THR A 155 -10.83 1.95 -6.22
CA THR A 155 -9.79 1.23 -5.49
C THR A 155 -8.42 1.61 -6.04
N PHE A 156 -7.39 1.50 -5.20
CA PHE A 156 -6.02 1.56 -5.69
C PHE A 156 -5.72 0.33 -6.55
N ALA A 157 -4.86 0.50 -7.55
CA ALA A 157 -4.47 -0.59 -8.45
C ALA A 157 -3.75 -1.76 -7.74
N VAL A 158 -3.38 -1.58 -6.47
CA VAL A 158 -2.51 -2.46 -5.71
C VAL A 158 -3.21 -2.84 -4.40
N GLU A 159 -3.12 -4.12 -4.04
CA GLU A 159 -3.73 -4.77 -2.87
C GLU A 159 -5.26 -4.86 -2.93
N ARG A 160 -5.99 -3.77 -2.71
CA ARG A 160 -7.45 -3.80 -2.50
C ARG A 160 -8.20 -4.31 -3.73
N ALA A 161 -7.76 -3.94 -4.93
CA ALA A 161 -8.33 -4.46 -6.17
C ALA A 161 -8.24 -6.00 -6.24
N GLN A 162 -7.11 -6.57 -5.85
CA GLN A 162 -6.85 -8.01 -5.88
C GLN A 162 -7.74 -8.73 -4.86
N GLU A 163 -7.90 -8.20 -3.64
CA GLU A 163 -8.81 -8.76 -2.64
C GLU A 163 -10.26 -8.75 -3.13
N ILE A 164 -10.72 -7.63 -3.70
CA ILE A 164 -12.08 -7.53 -4.26
C ILE A 164 -12.29 -8.53 -5.39
N LEU A 165 -11.33 -8.65 -6.32
CA LEU A 165 -11.42 -9.62 -7.43
C LEU A 165 -11.46 -11.06 -6.92
N TYR A 166 -10.71 -11.39 -5.87
CA TYR A 166 -10.75 -12.70 -5.24
C TYR A 166 -12.13 -12.98 -4.63
N LEU A 167 -12.66 -12.05 -3.83
CA LEU A 167 -13.99 -12.20 -3.23
C LEU A 167 -15.10 -12.33 -4.29
N LEU A 168 -15.03 -11.57 -5.38
CA LEU A 168 -15.94 -11.70 -6.51
C LEU A 168 -15.83 -13.07 -7.18
N SER A 169 -14.61 -13.60 -7.31
CA SER A 169 -14.38 -14.93 -7.86
C SER A 169 -14.97 -16.03 -6.97
N GLU A 170 -14.84 -15.92 -5.64
CA GLU A 170 -15.48 -16.85 -4.70
C GLU A 170 -17.00 -16.78 -4.79
N LEU A 171 -17.58 -15.58 -4.77
CA LEU A 171 -19.03 -15.40 -4.92
C LEU A 171 -19.55 -15.95 -6.25
N LYS A 172 -18.78 -15.81 -7.33
CA LYS A 172 -19.12 -16.39 -8.63
C LYS A 172 -19.10 -17.92 -8.58
N ALA A 173 -18.08 -18.51 -7.96
CA ALA A 173 -17.96 -19.97 -7.82
C ALA A 173 -19.06 -20.56 -6.91
N GLU A 174 -19.60 -19.76 -5.99
CA GLU A 174 -20.72 -20.12 -5.11
C GLU A 174 -22.11 -19.85 -5.75
N ASP A 175 -22.19 -19.40 -7.01
CA ASP A 175 -23.44 -18.98 -7.69
C ASP A 175 -24.22 -17.88 -6.93
N ARG A 176 -23.48 -17.00 -6.24
CA ARG A 176 -24.05 -15.91 -5.41
C ARG A 176 -24.02 -14.55 -6.09
N LEU A 177 -23.45 -14.46 -7.28
CA LEU A 177 -23.55 -13.26 -8.11
C LEU A 177 -24.85 -13.31 -8.93
N PRO A 178 -25.55 -12.17 -9.10
CA PRO A 178 -26.68 -12.10 -10.02
C PRO A 178 -26.23 -12.41 -11.45
N GLY A 179 -27.05 -13.19 -12.16
CA GLY A 179 -26.79 -13.67 -13.53
C GLY A 179 -26.99 -12.62 -14.62
#